data_AF-A0A4S4KCB9-F1
#
_entry.id   AF-A0A4S4KCB9-F1
#
_cell.length_a   1.000
_cell.length_b   1.000
_cell.length_c   1.000
_cell.angle_alpha   90.00
_cell.angle_beta   90.00
_cell.angle_gamma   90.00
#
_symmetry.space_group_name_H-M   'P 1'
#
loop_
_entity.id
_entity.type
_entity.pdbx_description
1 polymer ?
#
loop_
_entity_poly.entity_id
_entity_poly.type
_entity_poly.pdbx_seq_one_letter_code
_entity_poly.pdbx_strand_id
1 'polypeptide(L)'
;MQEALSFTSPEGHQIVRGIIRKALYDLHNYQLEGVCKALDGVDLLSVIATGSGKTGYLLMYMLAILALQDEPSVACKFARRFPVNPAMVIVYPTNGLEEEMNELDNLLTHLGIADNFDLLGHSWGGMLGAAYASKRHPVGLKRIVLLDTPASMQLWEKSCALLLEGMPENYKAIIKKHQEEGKLEDPEYKAAVQVFYQKHVCRIPWPEHMLKSFAGLKEDATVYNIM
;
A
#
# COMPACT_ATOMS: atom_id res chain seq x y z
N MET A 1 14.21 -6.50 -48.31
CA MET A 1 14.44 -6.12 -46.91
C MET A 1 13.59 -7.03 -46.05
N GLN A 2 14.16 -7.68 -45.05
CA GLN A 2 13.40 -8.51 -44.13
C GLN A 2 12.54 -7.57 -43.27
N GLU A 3 11.24 -7.85 -43.14
CA GLU A 3 10.37 -7.07 -42.26
C GLU A 3 10.87 -7.18 -40.82
N ALA A 4 10.79 -6.05 -40.09
CA ALA A 4 11.15 -6.04 -38.69
C ALA A 4 10.17 -6.90 -37.89
N LEU A 5 10.71 -7.68 -36.96
CA LEU A 5 9.93 -8.54 -36.09
C LEU A 5 9.15 -7.70 -35.07
N SER A 6 7.93 -8.13 -34.77
CA SER A 6 7.12 -7.60 -33.67
C SER A 6 7.39 -8.42 -32.41
N PHE A 7 7.43 -7.75 -31.24
CA PHE A 7 7.59 -8.43 -29.96
C PHE A 7 6.42 -9.37 -29.66
N THR A 8 5.20 -9.03 -30.08
CA THR A 8 3.99 -9.86 -29.90
C THR A 8 3.87 -11.05 -30.87
N SER A 9 4.78 -11.17 -31.83
CA SER A 9 4.83 -12.35 -32.71
C SER A 9 5.29 -13.61 -31.95
N PRO A 10 5.00 -14.83 -32.45
CA PRO A 10 5.50 -16.06 -31.81
C PRO A 10 7.02 -16.11 -31.65
N GLU A 11 7.77 -15.65 -32.66
CA GLU A 11 9.24 -15.56 -32.58
C GLU A 11 9.67 -14.45 -31.60
N GLY A 12 8.99 -13.30 -31.62
CA GLY A 12 9.22 -12.21 -30.67
C GLY A 12 9.05 -12.65 -29.22
N HIS A 13 7.95 -13.36 -28.92
CA HIS A 13 7.69 -13.96 -27.62
C HIS A 13 8.80 -14.93 -27.18
N GLN A 14 9.28 -15.78 -28.09
CA GLN A 14 10.37 -16.71 -27.78
C GLN A 14 11.68 -15.97 -27.45
N ILE A 15 12.00 -14.93 -28.22
CA ILE A 15 13.17 -14.09 -27.99
C ILE A 15 13.06 -13.38 -26.63
N VAL A 16 11.94 -12.70 -26.36
CA VAL A 16 11.71 -11.95 -25.11
C VAL A 16 11.73 -12.87 -23.89
N ARG A 17 11.07 -14.03 -23.97
CA ARG A 17 11.15 -15.06 -22.92
C ARG A 17 12.58 -15.53 -22.71
N GLY A 18 13.31 -15.75 -23.80
CA GLY A 18 14.72 -16.19 -23.76
C GLY A 18 15.62 -15.19 -23.03
N ILE A 19 15.53 -13.91 -23.37
CA ILE A 19 16.36 -12.86 -22.73
C ILE A 19 15.97 -12.65 -21.26
N ILE A 20 14.68 -12.62 -20.92
CA ILE A 20 14.25 -12.41 -19.54
C ILE A 20 14.61 -13.61 -18.65
N ARG A 21 14.49 -14.83 -19.16
CA ARG A 21 14.85 -16.05 -18.43
C ARG A 21 16.36 -16.14 -18.12
N LYS A 22 17.22 -15.43 -18.85
CA LYS A 22 18.64 -15.30 -18.48
C LYS A 22 18.82 -14.40 -17.26
N ALA A 23 17.97 -13.38 -17.11
CA ALA A 23 18.04 -12.40 -16.04
C ALA A 23 17.26 -12.81 -14.78
N LEU A 24 16.17 -13.59 -14.92
CA LEU A 24 15.22 -13.95 -13.86
C LEU A 24 14.59 -15.35 -14.08
N TYR A 25 13.50 -15.66 -13.35
CA TYR A 25 12.66 -16.86 -13.54
C TYR A 25 11.73 -16.76 -14.77
N ASP A 26 11.13 -17.88 -15.18
CA ASP A 26 10.26 -17.93 -16.38
C ASP A 26 8.96 -17.14 -16.18
N LEU A 27 8.48 -16.50 -17.25
CA LEU A 27 7.28 -15.67 -17.20
C LEU A 27 6.01 -16.51 -17.29
N HIS A 28 5.00 -16.14 -16.51
CA HIS A 28 3.63 -16.52 -16.87
C HIS A 28 3.29 -15.97 -18.26
N ASN A 29 2.53 -16.73 -19.05
CA ASN A 29 2.16 -16.35 -20.41
C ASN A 29 1.49 -14.97 -20.49
N TYR A 30 0.63 -14.64 -19.52
CA TYR A 30 -0.06 -13.34 -19.48
C TYR A 30 0.90 -12.16 -19.22
N GLN A 31 1.95 -12.35 -18.42
CA GLN A 31 2.98 -11.33 -18.20
C GLN A 31 3.80 -11.11 -19.47
N LEU A 32 4.22 -12.20 -20.11
CA LEU A 32 4.97 -12.14 -21.37
C LEU A 32 4.18 -11.41 -22.45
N GLU A 33 2.90 -11.72 -22.61
CA GLU A 33 2.03 -11.07 -23.58
C GLU A 33 1.95 -9.56 -23.34
N GLY A 34 1.70 -9.11 -22.10
CA GLY A 34 1.62 -7.69 -21.80
C GLY A 34 2.97 -6.97 -21.91
N VAL A 35 4.08 -7.60 -21.51
CA VAL A 35 5.43 -7.05 -21.69
C VAL A 35 5.74 -6.88 -23.18
N CYS A 36 5.43 -7.87 -24.02
CA CYS A 36 5.66 -7.78 -25.46
C CYS A 36 4.80 -6.69 -26.12
N LYS A 37 3.53 -6.56 -25.72
CA LYS A 37 2.67 -5.44 -26.15
C LYS A 37 3.28 -4.08 -25.77
N ALA A 38 3.75 -3.93 -24.54
CA ALA A 38 4.40 -2.70 -24.10
C ALA A 38 5.71 -2.43 -24.86
N LEU A 39 6.49 -3.47 -25.20
CA LEU A 39 7.70 -3.36 -26.01
C LEU A 39 7.39 -2.97 -27.46
N ASP A 40 6.23 -3.36 -28.00
CA ASP A 40 5.73 -2.86 -29.30
C ASP A 40 5.19 -1.42 -29.20
N GLY A 41 4.98 -0.89 -27.99
CA GLY A 41 4.47 0.46 -27.74
C GLY A 41 2.99 0.59 -27.48
N VAL A 42 2.35 -0.51 -27.14
CA VAL A 42 0.95 -0.53 -26.78
C VAL A 42 0.83 -0.19 -25.30
N ASP A 43 0.02 0.82 -24.97
CA ASP A 43 -0.32 1.14 -23.58
C ASP A 43 -1.09 -0.03 -22.95
N LEU A 44 -0.67 -0.45 -21.76
CA LEU A 44 -1.19 -1.65 -21.10
C LEU A 44 -2.02 -1.28 -19.87
N LEU A 45 -3.30 -1.69 -19.88
CA LEU A 45 -4.12 -1.82 -18.67
C LEU A 45 -4.24 -3.30 -18.31
N SER A 46 -3.76 -3.69 -17.13
CA SER A 46 -3.80 -5.08 -16.65
C SER A 46 -4.55 -5.17 -15.33
N VAL A 47 -5.57 -6.03 -15.28
CA VAL A 47 -6.33 -6.35 -14.07
C VAL A 47 -5.96 -7.76 -13.65
N ILE A 48 -5.29 -7.90 -12.51
CA ILE A 48 -4.83 -9.18 -11.98
C ILE A 48 -5.08 -9.30 -10.48
N ALA A 49 -5.22 -10.52 -9.99
CA ALA A 49 -5.42 -10.77 -8.57
C ALA A 49 -4.18 -10.36 -7.74
N THR A 50 -4.41 -10.12 -6.45
CA THR A 50 -3.33 -9.86 -5.49
C THR A 50 -2.45 -11.10 -5.33
N GLY A 51 -1.12 -10.90 -5.35
CA GLY A 51 -0.14 -11.98 -5.38
C GLY A 51 0.23 -12.49 -6.78
N SER A 52 -0.51 -12.18 -7.84
CA SER A 52 -0.25 -12.68 -9.21
C SER A 52 0.90 -11.99 -9.95
N GLY A 53 1.86 -11.38 -9.24
CA GLY A 53 3.09 -10.86 -9.84
C GLY A 53 2.95 -9.57 -10.67
N LYS A 54 2.18 -8.59 -10.21
CA LYS A 54 2.03 -7.26 -10.85
C LYS A 54 3.37 -6.55 -11.09
N THR A 55 4.26 -6.60 -10.10
CA THR A 55 5.63 -6.07 -10.19
C THR A 55 6.44 -6.73 -11.31
N GLY A 56 6.07 -7.96 -11.71
CA GLY A 56 6.67 -8.67 -12.82
C GLY A 56 6.60 -7.86 -14.12
N TYR A 57 5.45 -7.27 -14.48
CA TYR A 57 5.32 -6.47 -15.71
C TYR A 57 6.35 -5.34 -15.79
N LEU A 58 6.57 -4.63 -14.68
CA LEU A 58 7.46 -3.47 -14.61
C LEU A 58 8.93 -3.89 -14.71
N LEU A 59 9.33 -4.87 -13.89
CA LEU A 59 10.70 -5.38 -13.88
C LEU A 59 11.07 -6.04 -15.21
N MET A 60 10.18 -6.90 -15.73
CA MET A 60 10.43 -7.65 -16.96
C MET A 60 10.49 -6.74 -18.19
N TYR A 61 9.66 -5.70 -18.24
CA TYR A 61 9.75 -4.69 -19.31
C TYR A 61 11.11 -3.99 -19.30
N MET A 62 11.55 -3.52 -18.13
CA MET A 62 12.85 -2.86 -18.01
C MET A 62 14.02 -3.81 -18.33
N LEU A 63 13.97 -5.04 -17.82
CA LEU A 63 14.99 -6.05 -18.07
C LEU A 63 15.06 -6.46 -19.55
N ALA A 64 13.93 -6.56 -20.23
CA ALA A 64 13.92 -6.82 -21.67
C ALA A 64 14.61 -5.68 -22.43
N ILE A 65 14.35 -4.42 -22.07
CA ILE A 65 15.03 -3.27 -22.68
C ILE A 65 16.54 -3.33 -22.44
N LEU A 66 16.97 -3.55 -21.20
CA LEU A 66 18.40 -3.64 -20.85
C LEU A 66 19.09 -4.80 -21.58
N ALA A 67 18.47 -5.98 -21.60
CA ALA A 67 19.03 -7.15 -22.30
C ALA A 67 19.11 -6.94 -23.83
N LEU A 68 18.16 -6.24 -24.42
CA LEU A 68 18.22 -5.86 -25.85
C LEU A 68 19.35 -4.88 -26.13
N GLN A 69 19.74 -4.03 -25.17
CA GLN A 69 20.90 -3.14 -25.33
C GLN A 69 22.22 -3.90 -25.30
N ASP A 70 22.30 -4.94 -24.47
CA ASP A 70 23.48 -5.81 -24.36
C ASP A 70 23.61 -6.79 -25.55
N GLU A 71 22.53 -7.04 -26.29
CA GLU A 71 22.51 -7.93 -27.47
C GLU A 71 22.09 -7.21 -28.77
N PRO A 72 22.95 -6.35 -29.37
CA PRO A 72 22.60 -5.58 -30.58
C PRO A 72 22.18 -6.43 -31.80
N SER A 73 22.70 -7.65 -31.92
CA SER A 73 22.33 -8.62 -32.97
C SER A 73 20.91 -9.18 -32.80
N VAL A 74 20.37 -9.15 -31.58
CA VAL A 74 18.97 -9.50 -31.30
C VAL A 74 18.10 -8.26 -31.45
N ALA A 75 18.53 -7.13 -30.89
CA ALA A 75 17.79 -5.88 -31.00
C ALA A 75 17.61 -5.41 -32.45
N CYS A 76 18.53 -5.71 -33.36
CA CYS A 76 18.40 -5.32 -34.77
C CYS A 76 17.23 -6.02 -35.49
N LYS A 77 16.67 -7.10 -34.93
CA LYS A 77 15.51 -7.79 -35.46
C LYS A 77 14.20 -7.01 -35.27
N PHE A 78 14.15 -6.12 -34.28
CA PHE A 78 12.95 -5.36 -33.95
C PHE A 78 13.04 -3.92 -34.48
N ALA A 79 11.90 -3.36 -34.89
CA ALA A 79 11.83 -1.98 -35.40
C ALA A 79 12.06 -0.94 -34.29
N ARG A 80 11.53 -1.20 -33.09
CA ARG A 80 11.57 -0.26 -31.99
C ARG A 80 12.96 -0.21 -31.35
N ARG A 81 13.39 1.01 -31.01
CA ARG A 81 14.62 1.28 -30.25
C ARG A 81 14.26 1.86 -28.88
N PHE A 82 15.17 1.69 -27.93
CA PHE A 82 14.98 2.12 -26.55
C PHE A 82 16.12 3.06 -26.10
N PRO A 83 15.87 3.95 -25.12
CA PRO A 83 16.88 4.91 -24.65
C PRO A 83 18.08 4.21 -24.03
N VAL A 84 19.32 4.64 -24.36
CA VAL A 84 20.61 4.02 -23.94
C VAL A 84 20.82 3.92 -22.42
N ASN A 85 20.03 4.65 -21.62
CA ASN A 85 19.94 4.48 -20.18
C ASN A 85 18.46 4.62 -19.79
N PRO A 86 17.67 3.54 -19.88
CA PRO A 86 16.23 3.63 -19.67
C PRO A 86 15.94 3.89 -18.18
N ALA A 87 15.02 4.82 -17.93
CA ALA A 87 14.48 5.08 -16.60
C ALA A 87 12.96 4.85 -16.64
N MET A 88 12.41 4.31 -15.55
CA MET A 88 10.97 4.11 -15.37
C MET A 88 10.53 4.82 -14.10
N VAL A 89 9.50 5.67 -14.23
CA VAL A 89 8.80 6.24 -13.09
C VAL A 89 7.59 5.36 -12.81
N ILE A 90 7.55 4.73 -11.64
CA ILE A 90 6.43 3.92 -11.21
C ILE A 90 5.66 4.71 -10.17
N VAL A 91 4.41 5.04 -10.48
CA VAL A 91 3.50 5.69 -9.55
C VAL A 91 2.61 4.63 -8.93
N TYR A 92 2.79 4.39 -7.63
CA TYR A 92 1.86 3.61 -6.83
C TYR A 92 0.94 4.57 -6.10
N PRO A 93 -0.24 4.91 -6.63
CA PRO A 93 -1.20 5.66 -5.85
C PRO A 93 -1.68 4.76 -4.72
N THR A 94 -1.28 5.05 -3.47
CA THR A 94 -2.00 4.56 -2.30
C THR A 94 -3.29 5.37 -2.21
N ASN A 95 -4.38 4.82 -2.71
CA ASN A 95 -5.66 5.50 -2.82
C ASN A 95 -6.56 5.32 -1.58
N GLY A 96 -6.14 4.55 -0.57
CA GLY A 96 -6.97 4.27 0.61
C GLY A 96 -7.57 5.53 1.24
N LEU A 97 -6.76 6.57 1.49
CA LEU A 97 -7.25 7.84 2.02
C LEU A 97 -8.22 8.56 1.07
N GLU A 98 -8.02 8.49 -0.25
CA GLU A 98 -8.94 9.09 -1.22
C GLU A 98 -10.26 8.30 -1.32
N GLU A 99 -10.21 6.97 -1.22
CA GLU A 99 -11.38 6.09 -1.19
C GLU A 99 -12.23 6.36 0.05
N GLU A 100 -11.63 6.45 1.23
CA GLU A 100 -12.35 6.79 2.47
C GLU A 100 -12.96 8.20 2.43
N MET A 101 -12.27 9.18 1.83
CA MET A 101 -12.86 10.51 1.61
C MET A 101 -14.03 10.47 0.63
N ASN A 102 -13.96 9.64 -0.42
CA ASN A 102 -15.07 9.45 -1.35
C ASN A 102 -16.25 8.73 -0.68
N GLU A 103 -16.00 7.78 0.23
CA GLU A 103 -17.03 7.13 1.01
C GLU A 103 -17.73 8.13 1.94
N LEU A 104 -16.97 9.02 2.58
CA LEU A 104 -17.54 10.11 3.37
C LEU A 104 -18.40 11.06 2.51
N ASP A 105 -17.92 11.46 1.32
CA ASP A 105 -18.71 12.25 0.36
C ASP A 105 -20.02 11.54 -0.02
N ASN A 106 -19.95 10.22 -0.27
CA ASN A 106 -21.11 9.40 -0.60
C ASN A 106 -22.11 9.36 0.55
N LEU A 107 -21.64 9.14 1.78
CA LEU A 107 -22.49 9.08 2.97
C LEU A 107 -23.20 10.41 3.22
N LEU A 108 -22.47 11.53 3.18
CA LEU A 108 -23.04 12.87 3.38
C LEU A 108 -24.10 13.19 2.32
N THR A 109 -23.85 12.81 1.07
CA THR A 109 -24.79 12.99 -0.03
C THR A 109 -26.02 12.11 0.15
N HIS A 110 -25.84 10.83 0.47
CA HIS A 110 -26.92 9.87 0.67
C HIS A 110 -27.85 10.30 1.80
N LEU A 111 -27.30 10.81 2.89
CA LEU A 111 -28.06 11.32 4.03
C LEU A 111 -28.64 12.72 3.80
N GLY A 112 -28.28 13.41 2.70
CA GLY A 112 -28.76 14.74 2.37
C GLY A 112 -28.24 15.84 3.31
N ILE A 113 -27.07 15.65 3.92
CA ILE A 113 -26.48 16.58 4.90
C ILE A 113 -25.17 17.22 4.42
N ALA A 114 -24.77 16.97 3.17
CA ALA A 114 -23.52 17.47 2.60
C ALA A 114 -23.36 19.01 2.64
N ASP A 115 -24.48 19.76 2.67
CA ASP A 115 -24.48 21.23 2.70
C ASP A 115 -24.40 21.83 4.12
N ASN A 116 -24.55 21.00 5.17
CA ASN A 116 -24.54 21.47 6.55
C ASN A 116 -24.25 20.34 7.56
N PHE A 117 -22.99 20.16 7.93
CA PHE A 117 -22.57 19.14 8.90
C PHE A 117 -21.38 19.59 9.76
N ASP A 118 -21.25 18.97 10.92
CA ASP A 118 -20.05 18.99 11.75
C ASP A 118 -19.38 17.61 11.67
N LEU A 119 -18.05 17.57 11.75
CA LEU A 119 -17.29 16.33 11.68
C LEU A 119 -16.50 16.12 12.98
N LEU A 120 -16.69 14.97 13.64
CA LEU A 120 -15.83 14.53 14.74
C LEU A 120 -14.98 13.36 14.25
N GLY A 121 -13.67 13.56 14.23
CA GLY A 121 -12.70 12.54 13.86
C GLY A 121 -11.92 12.08 15.09
N HIS A 122 -12.03 10.80 15.43
CA HIS A 122 -11.29 10.19 16.53
C HIS A 122 -10.19 9.24 16.02
N SER A 123 -8.99 9.28 16.60
CA SER A 123 -7.86 8.43 16.19
C SER A 123 -7.61 8.56 14.66
N TRP A 124 -7.60 7.47 13.88
CA TRP A 124 -7.52 7.50 12.42
C TRP A 124 -8.57 8.41 11.77
N GLY A 125 -9.81 8.41 12.27
CA GLY A 125 -10.88 9.27 11.76
C GLY A 125 -10.57 10.77 11.86
N GLY A 126 -9.70 11.17 12.79
CA GLY A 126 -9.17 12.54 12.87
C GLY A 126 -8.20 12.87 11.75
N MET A 127 -7.33 11.91 11.37
CA MET A 127 -6.43 12.06 10.22
C MET A 127 -7.22 12.15 8.92
N LEU A 128 -8.21 11.25 8.75
CA LEU A 128 -9.15 11.29 7.63
C LEU A 128 -9.90 12.63 7.57
N GLY A 129 -10.47 13.08 8.70
CA GLY A 129 -11.20 14.35 8.75
C GLY A 129 -10.33 15.56 8.43
N ALA A 130 -9.08 15.59 8.91
CA ALA A 130 -8.14 16.66 8.60
C ALA A 130 -7.75 16.66 7.11
N ALA A 131 -7.50 15.48 6.53
CA ALA A 131 -7.25 15.33 5.09
C ALA A 131 -8.46 15.76 4.27
N TYR A 132 -9.66 15.34 4.67
CA TYR A 132 -10.92 15.67 4.01
C TYR A 132 -11.15 17.18 3.98
N ALA A 133 -11.06 17.85 5.13
CA ALA A 133 -11.24 19.29 5.22
C ALA A 133 -10.19 20.08 4.40
N SER A 134 -8.94 19.62 4.40
CA SER A 134 -7.83 20.31 3.73
C SER A 134 -7.73 20.06 2.23
N LYS A 135 -8.16 18.89 1.74
CA LYS A 135 -8.10 18.54 0.31
C LYS A 135 -9.40 18.84 -0.43
N ARG A 136 -10.56 18.58 0.19
CA ARG A 136 -11.87 18.69 -0.46
C ARG A 136 -12.51 20.06 -0.28
N HIS A 137 -12.16 20.79 0.79
CA HIS A 137 -12.76 22.08 1.14
C HIS A 137 -14.31 22.10 1.05
N PRO A 138 -15.01 21.14 1.68
CA PRO A 138 -16.45 20.99 1.55
C PRO A 138 -17.18 22.21 2.13
N VAL A 139 -18.01 22.86 1.31
CA VAL A 139 -18.75 24.09 1.69
C VAL A 139 -19.70 23.85 2.88
N GLY A 140 -20.22 22.63 3.03
CA GLY A 140 -21.13 22.28 4.10
C GLY A 140 -20.49 21.99 5.46
N LEU A 141 -19.17 21.78 5.52
CA LEU A 141 -18.48 21.51 6.78
C LEU A 141 -18.41 22.80 7.63
N LYS A 142 -19.10 22.82 8.78
CA LYS A 142 -19.14 23.99 9.66
C LYS A 142 -18.07 23.94 10.75
N ARG A 143 -17.86 22.76 11.33
CA ARG A 143 -16.88 22.55 12.42
C ARG A 143 -16.24 21.18 12.28
N ILE A 144 -14.98 21.10 12.71
CA ILE A 144 -14.28 19.83 12.86
C ILE A 144 -13.74 19.71 14.29
N VAL A 145 -13.92 18.53 14.89
CA VAL A 145 -13.35 18.16 16.19
C VAL A 145 -12.38 17.02 15.96
N LEU A 146 -11.11 17.28 16.26
CA LEU A 146 -10.03 16.29 16.20
C LEU A 146 -9.79 15.75 17.61
N LEU A 147 -10.20 14.51 17.86
CA LEU A 147 -10.19 13.88 19.18
C LEU A 147 -9.17 12.75 19.21
N ASP A 148 -8.21 12.81 20.14
CA ASP A 148 -7.21 11.75 20.37
C ASP A 148 -6.55 11.22 19.08
N THR A 149 -6.20 12.15 18.17
CA THR A 149 -5.69 11.83 16.83
C THR A 149 -4.29 12.41 16.61
N PRO A 150 -3.37 11.67 15.94
CA PRO A 150 -2.08 12.22 15.58
C PRO A 150 -2.13 13.03 14.28
N ALA A 151 -1.32 14.09 14.20
CA ALA A 151 -1.11 14.82 12.94
C ALA A 151 -0.04 14.15 12.03
N SER A 152 0.72 13.18 12.56
CA SER A 152 1.78 12.46 11.86
C SER A 152 2.04 11.12 12.54
N MET A 153 2.15 10.05 11.75
CA MET A 153 2.50 8.73 12.26
C MET A 153 3.93 8.67 12.81
N GLN A 154 4.87 9.42 12.22
CA GLN A 154 6.24 9.52 12.74
C GLN A 154 6.27 10.19 14.12
N LEU A 155 5.44 11.20 14.35
CA LEU A 155 5.31 11.82 15.69
C LEU A 155 4.57 10.90 16.67
N TRP A 156 3.57 10.16 16.20
CA TRP A 156 2.87 9.16 17.00
C TRP A 156 3.82 8.06 17.48
N GLU A 157 4.63 7.48 16.59
CA GLU A 157 5.64 6.47 16.93
C GLU A 157 6.63 6.97 17.98
N LYS A 158 7.16 8.19 17.80
CA LYS A 158 8.04 8.83 18.79
C LYS A 158 7.34 9.03 20.13
N SER A 159 6.07 9.41 20.11
CA SER A 159 5.28 9.60 21.33
C SER A 159 5.05 8.26 22.04
N CYS A 160 4.71 7.19 21.32
CA CYS A 160 4.59 5.85 21.87
C CYS A 160 5.91 5.35 22.49
N ALA A 161 7.05 5.61 21.86
CA ALA A 161 8.35 5.28 22.42
C ALA A 161 8.62 6.02 23.75
N LEU A 162 8.30 7.32 23.81
CA LEU A 162 8.42 8.11 25.05
C LEU A 162 7.49 7.60 26.16
N LEU A 163 6.24 7.25 25.82
CA LEU A 163 5.30 6.67 26.78
C LEU A 163 5.80 5.32 27.29
N LEU A 164 6.39 4.50 26.42
CA LEU A 164 6.97 3.21 26.77
C LEU A 164 8.17 3.36 27.72
N GLU A 165 9.02 4.37 27.53
CA GLU A 165 10.10 4.68 28.48
C GLU A 165 9.58 5.05 29.88
N GLY A 166 8.38 5.64 29.97
CA GLY A 166 7.69 5.96 31.22
C GLY A 166 6.93 4.79 31.86
N MET A 167 7.06 3.57 31.34
CA MET A 167 6.48 2.35 31.93
C MET A 167 7.41 1.72 32.97
N PRO A 168 6.87 0.95 33.93
CA PRO A 168 7.71 0.17 34.85
C PRO A 168 8.65 -0.78 34.10
N GLU A 169 9.88 -0.93 34.61
CA GLU A 169 10.98 -1.62 33.92
C GLU A 169 10.63 -3.07 33.55
N ASN A 170 9.90 -3.77 34.42
CA ASN A 170 9.47 -5.14 34.17
C ASN A 170 8.60 -5.28 32.92
N TYR A 171 7.68 -4.33 32.66
CA TYR A 171 6.84 -4.35 31.45
C TYR A 171 7.56 -3.83 30.22
N LYS A 172 8.34 -2.76 30.38
CA LYS A 172 9.12 -2.16 29.29
C LYS A 172 10.13 -3.15 28.70
N ALA A 173 10.87 -3.86 29.56
CA ALA A 173 11.86 -4.85 29.13
C ALA A 173 11.21 -6.01 28.35
N ILE A 174 10.06 -6.51 28.82
CA ILE A 174 9.28 -7.54 28.12
C ILE A 174 8.86 -7.07 26.73
N ILE A 175 8.28 -5.87 26.62
CA ILE A 175 7.79 -5.31 25.35
C ILE A 175 8.93 -5.17 24.34
N LYS A 176 10.05 -4.56 24.74
CA LYS A 176 11.21 -4.36 23.87
C LYS A 176 11.81 -5.67 23.38
N LYS A 177 12.05 -6.61 24.29
CA LYS A 177 12.60 -7.94 23.96
C LYS A 177 11.75 -8.65 22.90
N HIS A 178 10.44 -8.70 23.09
CA HIS A 178 9.56 -9.39 22.16
C HIS A 178 9.41 -8.67 20.81
N GLN A 179 9.49 -7.33 20.80
CA GLN A 179 9.53 -6.56 19.55
C GLN A 179 10.81 -6.84 18.76
N GLU A 180 11.96 -6.86 19.42
CA GLU A 180 13.26 -7.19 18.80
C GLU A 180 13.30 -8.63 18.27
N GLU A 181 12.69 -9.58 19.00
CA GLU A 181 12.60 -10.99 18.60
C GLU A 181 11.47 -11.27 17.60
N GLY A 182 10.61 -10.29 17.29
CA GLY A 182 9.43 -10.47 16.43
C GLY A 182 8.33 -11.35 17.01
N LYS A 183 8.31 -11.57 18.33
CA LYS A 183 7.37 -12.46 19.05
C LYS A 183 6.16 -11.70 19.61
N LEU A 184 5.42 -11.04 18.72
CA LEU A 184 4.29 -10.17 19.10
C LEU A 184 3.03 -10.93 19.54
N GLU A 185 2.99 -12.24 19.28
CA GLU A 185 1.85 -13.08 19.67
C GLU A 185 2.03 -13.76 21.04
N ASP A 186 3.22 -13.62 21.64
CA ASP A 186 3.55 -14.24 22.92
C ASP A 186 2.59 -13.76 24.04
N PRO A 187 2.07 -14.68 24.89
CA PRO A 187 1.21 -14.29 26.00
C PRO A 187 1.86 -13.29 26.97
N GLU A 188 3.17 -13.38 27.21
CA GLU A 188 3.91 -12.46 28.07
C GLU A 188 3.95 -11.05 27.46
N TYR A 189 4.20 -10.97 26.14
CA TYR A 189 4.13 -9.71 25.40
C TYR A 189 2.74 -9.08 25.46
N LYS A 190 1.70 -9.85 25.14
CA LYS A 190 0.31 -9.37 25.16
C LYS A 190 -0.09 -8.87 26.54
N ALA A 191 0.31 -9.56 27.61
CA ALA A 191 0.06 -9.13 28.98
C ALA A 191 0.77 -7.81 29.31
N ALA A 192 2.02 -7.63 28.88
CA ALA A 192 2.75 -6.38 29.10
C ALA A 192 2.16 -5.21 28.29
N VAL A 193 1.79 -5.44 27.01
CA VAL A 193 1.11 -4.46 26.17
C VAL A 193 -0.26 -4.08 26.75
N GLN A 194 -0.98 -5.01 27.35
CA GLN A 194 -2.25 -4.73 28.02
C GLN A 194 -2.10 -3.66 29.12
N VAL A 195 -1.00 -3.68 29.88
CA VAL A 195 -0.73 -2.65 30.90
C VAL A 195 -0.47 -1.28 30.25
N PHE A 196 0.23 -1.25 29.11
CA PHE A 196 0.38 -0.02 28.33
C PHE A 196 -0.99 0.51 27.88
N TYR A 197 -1.86 -0.37 27.36
CA TYR A 197 -3.20 0.01 26.87
C TYR A 197 -4.09 0.49 28.02
N GLN A 198 -4.05 -0.15 29.18
CA GLN A 198 -4.78 0.31 30.37
C GLN A 198 -4.36 1.71 30.82
N LYS A 199 -3.09 2.08 30.65
CA LYS A 199 -2.59 3.39 31.05
C LYS A 199 -2.85 4.48 30.00
N HIS A 200 -2.73 4.13 28.72
CA HIS A 200 -2.63 5.11 27.62
C HIS A 200 -3.77 5.05 26.59
N VAL A 201 -4.61 4.00 26.61
CA VAL A 201 -5.77 3.86 25.71
C VAL A 201 -7.07 3.99 26.49
N CYS A 202 -7.28 3.17 27.52
CA CYS A 202 -8.51 3.20 28.33
C CYS A 202 -8.23 2.84 29.79
N ARG A 203 -8.49 3.81 30.68
CA ARG A 203 -8.10 3.78 32.10
C ARG A 203 -9.18 3.24 33.05
N ILE A 204 -10.40 3.10 32.57
CA ILE A 204 -11.50 2.47 33.30
C ILE A 204 -11.53 0.97 32.98
N PRO A 205 -12.26 0.13 33.75
CA PRO A 205 -12.58 -1.21 33.29
C PRO A 205 -13.12 -1.15 31.86
N TRP A 206 -12.52 -1.92 30.96
CA TRP A 206 -12.81 -1.78 29.53
C TRP A 206 -14.29 -2.01 29.26
N PRO A 207 -14.99 -1.01 28.67
CA PRO A 207 -16.41 -1.15 28.37
C PRO A 207 -16.68 -2.35 27.47
N GLU A 208 -17.85 -2.98 27.62
CA GLU A 208 -18.24 -4.12 26.81
C GLU A 208 -18.15 -3.85 25.30
N HIS A 209 -18.57 -2.65 24.87
CA HIS A 209 -18.50 -2.24 23.47
C HIS A 209 -17.06 -2.18 22.94
N MET A 210 -16.10 -1.74 23.77
CA MET A 210 -14.68 -1.74 23.40
C MET A 210 -14.14 -3.16 23.24
N LEU A 211 -14.52 -4.07 24.15
CA LEU A 211 -14.15 -5.48 24.05
C LEU A 211 -14.73 -6.13 22.79
N LYS A 212 -15.99 -5.81 22.45
CA LYS A 212 -16.62 -6.25 21.19
C LYS A 212 -15.89 -5.72 19.96
N SER A 213 -15.48 -4.46 19.94
CA SER A 213 -14.68 -3.91 18.84
C SER A 213 -13.34 -4.61 18.68
N PHE A 214 -12.63 -4.91 19.76
CA PHE A 214 -11.37 -5.68 19.70
C PHE A 214 -11.59 -7.14 19.28
N ALA A 215 -12.71 -7.76 19.64
CA ALA A 215 -13.07 -9.09 19.16
C ALA A 215 -13.34 -9.08 17.65
N GLY A 216 -14.12 -8.11 17.16
CA GLY A 216 -14.39 -7.95 15.73
C GLY A 216 -13.11 -7.75 14.91
N LEU A 217 -12.15 -6.97 15.41
CA LEU A 217 -10.85 -6.78 14.77
C LEU A 217 -10.05 -8.09 14.63
N LYS A 218 -10.20 -9.02 15.58
CA LYS A 218 -9.54 -10.33 15.51
C LYS A 218 -10.25 -11.29 14.55
N GLU A 219 -11.56 -11.17 14.45
CA GLU A 219 -12.37 -11.97 13.52
C GLU A 219 -12.16 -11.53 12.07
N ASP A 220 -12.07 -10.23 11.81
CA ASP A 220 -11.79 -9.66 10.50
C ASP A 220 -10.90 -8.41 10.62
N ALA A 221 -9.63 -8.59 10.24
CA ALA A 221 -8.64 -7.51 10.20
C ALA A 221 -8.51 -6.87 8.81
N THR A 222 -9.42 -7.14 7.87
CA THR A 222 -9.30 -6.68 6.46
C THR A 222 -9.10 -5.17 6.37
N VAL A 223 -9.96 -4.40 7.04
CA VAL A 223 -9.87 -2.93 7.04
C VAL A 223 -8.60 -2.45 7.76
N TYR A 224 -8.25 -3.08 8.88
CA TYR A 224 -7.07 -2.67 9.66
C TYR A 224 -5.74 -2.93 8.97
N ASN A 225 -5.64 -4.01 8.19
CA ASN A 225 -4.40 -4.39 7.50
C ASN A 225 -4.12 -3.59 6.23
N ILE A 226 -5.10 -2.83 5.73
CA ILE A 226 -4.97 -1.99 4.54
C ILE A 226 -4.88 -0.49 4.86
N MET A 227 -5.07 -0.11 6.12
CA MET A 227 -4.81 1.24 6.67
C MET A 227 -3.33 1.37 7.05
#